data_AF-A0A524H2I0-F1
#
_entry.id   AF-A0A524H2I0-F1
#
_cell.length_a   1.000
_cell.length_b   1.000
_cell.length_c   1.000
_cell.angle_alpha   90.00
_cell.angle_beta   90.00
_cell.angle_gamma   90.00
#
_symmetry.space_group_name_H-M   'P 1'
#
loop_
_entity.id
_entity.type
_entity.pdbx_description
1 polymer ?
#
loop_
_entity_poly.entity_id
_entity_poly.type
_entity_poly.pdbx_seq_one_letter_code
_entity_poly.pdbx_strand_id
1 'polypeptide(L)'
;MEVEIAVIILAAGLGKRMRSPKAKVLHEILGRPMLSYVIDVAREIAGGNVILVVGNQAEAVRRAVSGETVRYATQERQLGTGHAVRCALPQLPDDCEQVVVLCGDTPLLTAPTLKGLVYDHLTARRDATLLAVELDDPQGYGRLLLNDHHQVCGIVEEADASAGQRAIRLINTGIYCVTRQFLSQPCRTSHRTTPRGSFISPTSSGSVTNRAGTSAFPTARLPGRSWESTPPKIWPASRPSWPAGTRLFLDFARY
;
A
#
# COMPACT_ATOMS: atom_id res chain seq x y z
N MET A 1 -12.15 -15.10 -18.57
CA MET A 1 -12.96 -13.99 -18.06
C MET A 1 -11.98 -12.85 -17.84
N GLU A 2 -12.12 -11.77 -18.60
CA GLU A 2 -11.37 -10.54 -18.36
C GLU A 2 -11.91 -9.96 -17.05
N VAL A 3 -11.05 -9.83 -16.04
CA VAL A 3 -11.41 -9.23 -14.75
C VAL A 3 -11.15 -7.74 -14.88
N GLU A 4 -12.14 -6.91 -14.56
CA GLU A 4 -11.99 -5.46 -14.61
C GLU A 4 -11.15 -4.94 -13.44
N ILE A 5 -10.07 -4.25 -13.78
CA ILE A 5 -9.07 -3.74 -12.83
C ILE A 5 -9.08 -2.22 -12.87
N ALA A 6 -9.15 -1.60 -11.70
CA ALA A 6 -8.89 -0.18 -11.54
C ALA A 6 -7.58 0.04 -10.78
N VAL A 7 -6.88 1.13 -11.07
CA VAL A 7 -5.66 1.52 -10.35
C VAL A 7 -5.90 2.84 -9.62
N ILE A 8 -5.62 2.86 -8.33
CA ILE A 8 -5.57 4.06 -7.50
C ILE A 8 -4.11 4.48 -7.33
N ILE A 9 -3.77 5.70 -7.74
CA ILE A 9 -2.44 6.28 -7.53
C ILE A 9 -2.52 7.33 -6.42
N LEU A 10 -1.74 7.14 -5.35
CA LEU A 10 -1.71 8.02 -4.20
C LEU A 10 -0.68 9.14 -4.39
N ALA A 11 -1.17 10.37 -4.59
CA ALA A 11 -0.35 11.56 -4.84
C ALA A 11 -0.69 12.76 -3.93
N ALA A 12 -1.49 12.56 -2.88
CA ALA A 12 -1.96 13.62 -1.98
C ALA A 12 -0.98 14.01 -0.86
N GLY A 13 0.17 13.32 -0.76
CA GLY A 13 1.11 13.47 0.34
C GLY A 13 1.84 14.82 0.38
N LEU A 14 2.15 15.28 1.60
CA LEU A 14 2.82 16.56 1.84
C LEU A 14 4.31 16.59 1.44
N GLY A 15 4.95 15.43 1.26
CA GLY A 15 6.35 15.36 0.82
C GLY A 15 7.38 15.99 1.78
N LYS A 16 7.04 16.20 3.07
CA LYS A 16 7.83 16.99 4.04
C LYS A 16 9.33 16.67 4.11
N ARG A 17 9.72 15.42 3.81
CA ARG A 17 11.13 14.98 3.83
C ARG A 17 11.97 15.54 2.67
N MET A 18 11.34 15.97 1.58
CA MET A 18 12.02 16.53 0.40
C MET A 18 12.56 17.95 0.62
N ARG A 19 12.08 18.67 1.66
CA ARG A 19 12.39 20.09 1.91
C ARG A 19 12.32 20.95 0.64
N SER A 20 11.35 20.65 -0.21
CA SER A 20 11.13 21.27 -1.51
C SER A 20 9.75 21.93 -1.53
N PRO A 21 9.62 23.11 -2.17
CA PRO A 21 8.30 23.72 -2.39
C PRO A 21 7.49 22.96 -3.44
N LYS A 22 8.12 22.16 -4.31
CA LYS A 22 7.45 21.34 -5.33
C LYS A 22 6.86 20.08 -4.69
N ALA A 23 5.63 19.71 -5.06
CA ALA A 23 5.05 18.44 -4.65
C ALA A 23 5.98 17.26 -5.00
N LYS A 24 6.13 16.31 -4.08
CA LYS A 24 7.04 15.16 -4.18
C LYS A 24 6.95 14.45 -5.54
N VAL A 25 5.74 14.12 -5.95
CA VAL A 25 5.45 13.37 -7.18
C VAL A 25 5.78 14.14 -8.47
N LEU A 26 5.97 15.46 -8.38
CA LEU A 26 6.32 16.33 -9.49
C LEU A 26 7.82 16.53 -9.66
N HIS A 27 8.65 16.03 -8.75
CA HIS A 27 10.09 15.98 -9.00
C HIS A 27 10.37 15.10 -10.23
N GLU A 28 11.33 15.53 -11.04
CA GLU A 28 11.60 14.91 -12.33
C GLU A 28 12.70 13.87 -12.24
N ILE A 29 12.53 12.80 -13.01
CA ILE A 29 13.55 11.80 -13.30
C ILE A 29 13.63 11.72 -14.83
N LEU A 30 14.84 11.87 -15.37
CA LEU A 30 15.08 11.90 -16.83
C LEU A 30 14.15 12.90 -17.57
N GLY A 31 13.92 14.08 -16.97
CA GLY A 31 13.12 15.15 -17.57
C GLY A 31 11.59 14.97 -17.53
N ARG A 32 11.08 13.93 -16.86
CA ARG A 32 9.63 13.70 -16.67
C ARG A 32 9.27 13.62 -15.19
N PRO A 33 8.10 14.15 -14.74
CA PRO A 33 7.63 13.97 -13.37
C PRO A 33 7.59 12.49 -12.97
N MET A 34 8.01 12.15 -11.74
CA MET A 34 7.91 10.77 -11.22
C MET A 34 6.51 10.17 -11.39
N LEU A 35 5.48 11.00 -11.19
CA LEU A 35 4.08 10.60 -11.35
C LEU A 35 3.76 10.06 -12.75
N SER A 36 4.35 10.64 -13.80
CA SER A 36 4.06 10.25 -15.18
C SER A 36 4.48 8.80 -15.44
N TYR A 37 5.62 8.35 -14.91
CA TYR A 37 6.04 6.95 -15.01
C TYR A 37 5.07 5.99 -14.33
N VAL A 38 4.51 6.38 -13.18
CA VAL A 38 3.53 5.56 -12.45
C VAL A 38 2.20 5.50 -13.22
N ILE A 39 1.79 6.60 -13.85
CA ILE A 39 0.59 6.63 -14.71
C ILE A 39 0.76 5.73 -15.93
N ASP A 40 1.92 5.81 -16.63
CA ASP A 40 2.22 4.96 -17.78
C ASP A 40 2.02 3.46 -17.44
N VAL A 41 2.62 3.03 -16.33
CA VAL A 41 2.52 1.65 -15.84
C VAL A 41 1.11 1.27 -15.39
N ALA A 42 0.37 2.19 -14.75
CA ALA A 42 -1.01 1.96 -14.34
C ALA A 42 -1.93 1.73 -15.54
N ARG A 43 -1.74 2.48 -16.62
CA ARG A 43 -2.55 2.39 -17.84
C ARG A 43 -2.33 1.07 -18.58
N GLU A 44 -1.14 0.48 -18.49
CA GLU A 44 -0.90 -0.87 -19.04
C GLU A 44 -1.72 -1.98 -18.36
N ILE A 45 -2.24 -1.74 -17.15
CA ILE A 45 -3.05 -2.71 -16.40
C ILE A 45 -4.54 -2.39 -16.49
N ALA A 46 -4.89 -1.11 -16.27
CA ALA A 46 -6.27 -0.69 -16.07
C ALA A 46 -6.84 0.13 -17.24
N GLY A 47 -6.07 0.36 -18.31
CA GLY A 47 -6.47 1.23 -19.41
C GLY A 47 -6.85 2.63 -18.91
N GLY A 48 -8.12 3.01 -19.10
CA GLY A 48 -8.68 4.28 -18.62
C GLY A 48 -9.14 4.29 -17.16
N ASN A 49 -9.12 3.16 -16.45
CA ASN A 49 -9.60 3.00 -15.08
C ASN A 49 -8.53 3.40 -14.04
N VAL A 50 -7.87 4.54 -14.26
CA VAL A 50 -6.84 5.08 -13.38
C VAL A 50 -7.40 6.26 -12.58
N ILE A 51 -7.35 6.17 -11.25
CA ILE A 51 -7.82 7.18 -10.31
C ILE A 51 -6.61 7.80 -9.61
N LEU A 52 -6.36 9.08 -9.86
CA LEU A 52 -5.30 9.85 -9.23
C LEU A 52 -5.84 10.58 -8.00
N VAL A 53 -5.35 10.19 -6.82
CA VAL A 53 -5.69 10.85 -5.55
C VAL A 53 -4.78 12.05 -5.33
N VAL A 54 -5.33 13.25 -5.43
CA VAL A 54 -4.62 14.52 -5.24
C VAL A 54 -5.00 15.18 -3.92
N GLY A 55 -4.13 16.03 -3.39
CA GLY A 55 -4.36 16.74 -2.12
C GLY A 55 -3.52 18.00 -2.08
N ASN A 56 -2.41 17.95 -1.35
CA ASN A 56 -1.46 19.07 -1.34
C ASN A 56 -1.00 19.44 -2.75
N GLN A 57 -1.08 20.73 -3.10
CA GLN A 57 -0.77 21.26 -4.44
C GLN A 57 -1.52 20.55 -5.58
N ALA A 58 -2.77 20.15 -5.35
CA ALA A 58 -3.58 19.42 -6.33
C ALA A 58 -3.64 20.08 -7.71
N GLU A 59 -3.75 21.41 -7.80
CA GLU A 59 -3.76 22.12 -9.08
C GLU A 59 -2.47 21.94 -9.87
N ALA A 60 -1.32 22.03 -9.20
CA ALA A 60 -0.01 21.81 -9.84
C ALA A 60 0.11 20.36 -10.33
N VAL A 61 -0.37 19.40 -9.54
CA VAL A 61 -0.39 17.99 -9.95
C VAL A 61 -1.27 17.76 -11.17
N ARG A 62 -2.51 18.26 -11.15
CA ARG A 62 -3.46 18.18 -12.28
C ARG A 62 -2.89 18.81 -13.55
N ARG A 63 -2.24 19.97 -13.44
CA ARG A 63 -1.61 20.65 -14.57
C ARG A 63 -0.47 19.82 -15.17
N ALA A 64 0.34 19.20 -14.34
CA ALA A 64 1.48 18.40 -14.80
C ALA A 64 1.07 17.12 -15.55
N VAL A 65 -0.14 16.62 -15.35
CA VAL A 65 -0.66 15.40 -15.99
C VAL A 65 -1.92 15.67 -16.81
N SER A 66 -2.14 16.90 -17.26
CA SER A 66 -3.36 17.29 -17.99
C SER A 66 -3.54 16.58 -19.34
N GLY A 67 -2.45 16.09 -19.93
CA GLY A 67 -2.47 15.26 -21.14
C GLY A 67 -2.79 13.78 -20.88
N GLU A 68 -2.87 13.36 -19.61
CA GLU A 68 -3.15 11.98 -19.23
C GLU A 68 -4.65 11.76 -19.02
N THR A 69 -5.15 10.60 -19.48
CA THR A 69 -6.53 10.19 -19.23
C THR A 69 -6.63 9.52 -17.86
N VAL A 70 -6.91 10.31 -16.82
CA VAL A 70 -7.11 9.83 -15.45
C VAL A 70 -8.36 10.46 -14.81
N ARG A 71 -9.02 9.71 -13.93
CA ARG A 71 -10.04 10.24 -13.01
C ARG A 71 -9.34 10.82 -11.78
N TYR A 72 -9.98 11.76 -11.11
CA TYR A 72 -9.39 12.41 -9.94
C TYR A 72 -10.23 12.20 -8.70
N ALA A 73 -9.56 11.91 -7.59
CA ALA A 73 -10.14 11.96 -6.25
C ALA A 73 -9.38 12.98 -5.41
N THR A 74 -10.07 13.70 -4.54
CA THR A 74 -9.45 14.73 -3.69
C THR A 74 -9.39 14.23 -2.25
N GLN A 75 -8.19 14.21 -1.68
CA GLN A 75 -7.95 14.03 -0.26
C GLN A 75 -7.63 15.39 0.37
N GLU A 76 -8.65 16.10 0.85
CA GLU A 76 -8.52 17.43 1.45
C GLU A 76 -7.60 17.44 2.68
N ARG A 77 -7.78 16.45 3.56
CA ARG A 77 -6.98 16.27 4.79
C ARG A 77 -6.13 15.01 4.70
N GLN A 78 -4.83 15.13 4.92
CA GLN A 78 -3.89 13.99 4.86
C GLN A 78 -3.96 13.15 6.15
N LEU A 79 -5.04 12.39 6.30
CA LEU A 79 -5.29 11.49 7.43
C LEU A 79 -4.67 10.09 7.25
N GLY A 80 -3.79 9.92 6.27
CA GLY A 80 -3.09 8.65 5.98
C GLY A 80 -3.48 8.01 4.65
N THR A 81 -2.81 6.91 4.31
CA THR A 81 -2.98 6.17 3.04
C THR A 81 -4.38 5.57 2.93
N GLY A 82 -4.92 5.01 4.02
CA GLY A 82 -6.28 4.45 4.00
C GLY A 82 -7.37 5.47 3.76
N HIS A 83 -7.22 6.68 4.32
CA HIS A 83 -8.12 7.78 3.98
C HIS A 83 -8.03 8.16 2.49
N ALA A 84 -6.81 8.17 1.91
CA ALA A 84 -6.61 8.48 0.50
C ALA A 84 -7.29 7.45 -0.43
N VAL A 85 -7.16 6.15 -0.11
CA VAL A 85 -7.87 5.08 -0.83
C VAL A 85 -9.38 5.24 -0.71
N ARG A 86 -9.90 5.56 0.48
CA ARG A 86 -11.33 5.81 0.69
C ARG A 86 -11.87 6.98 -0.15
N CYS A 87 -11.10 8.07 -0.28
CA CYS A 87 -11.47 9.19 -1.15
C CYS A 87 -11.61 8.77 -2.62
N ALA A 88 -10.92 7.72 -3.06
CA ALA A 88 -10.94 7.22 -4.43
C ALA A 88 -12.11 6.27 -4.72
N LEU A 89 -12.70 5.63 -3.70
CA LEU A 89 -13.76 4.62 -3.89
C LEU A 89 -14.95 5.11 -4.75
N PRO A 90 -15.46 6.35 -4.58
CA PRO A 90 -16.57 6.85 -5.41
C PRO A 90 -16.22 7.05 -6.89
N GLN A 91 -14.94 7.01 -7.26
CA GLN A 91 -14.46 7.21 -8.64
C GLN A 91 -14.16 5.89 -9.36
N LEU A 92 -14.19 4.77 -8.63
CA LEU A 92 -13.96 3.45 -9.20
C LEU A 92 -15.15 3.08 -10.12
N PRO A 93 -14.90 2.46 -11.29
CA PRO A 93 -15.95 1.88 -12.12
C PRO A 93 -16.83 0.90 -11.32
N ASP A 94 -18.12 0.81 -11.60
CA ASP A 94 -19.04 -0.07 -10.85
C ASP A 94 -18.77 -1.56 -11.10
N ASP A 95 -18.27 -1.89 -12.28
CA ASP A 95 -17.90 -3.23 -12.75
C ASP A 95 -16.49 -3.68 -12.33
N CYS A 96 -15.70 -2.79 -11.72
CA CYS A 96 -14.36 -3.11 -11.24
C CYS A 96 -14.40 -4.11 -10.07
N GLU A 97 -13.78 -5.28 -10.25
CA GLU A 97 -13.67 -6.30 -9.20
C GLU A 97 -12.38 -6.17 -8.39
N GLN A 98 -11.29 -5.74 -9.05
CA GLN A 98 -9.95 -5.67 -8.46
C GLN A 98 -9.39 -4.26 -8.49
N VAL A 99 -8.77 -3.87 -7.39
CA VAL A 99 -8.19 -2.55 -7.21
C VAL A 99 -6.71 -2.70 -6.91
N VAL A 100 -5.90 -2.08 -7.75
CA VAL A 100 -4.46 -1.94 -7.53
C VAL A 100 -4.21 -0.58 -6.88
N VAL A 101 -3.45 -0.55 -5.78
CA VAL A 101 -3.07 0.70 -5.10
C VAL A 101 -1.58 0.92 -5.29
N LEU A 102 -1.21 2.09 -5.84
CA LEU A 102 0.16 2.50 -6.10
C LEU A 102 0.51 3.80 -5.36
N CYS A 103 1.78 3.94 -5.00
CA CYS A 103 2.32 5.20 -4.51
C CYS A 103 2.88 6.02 -5.69
N GLY A 104 2.48 7.29 -5.81
CA GLY A 104 2.86 8.16 -6.94
C GLY A 104 4.34 8.56 -7.01
N ASP A 105 5.15 8.09 -6.07
CA ASP A 105 6.60 8.31 -5.97
C ASP A 105 7.42 7.03 -6.19
N THR A 106 6.86 6.05 -6.89
CA THR A 106 7.54 4.78 -7.26
C THR A 106 7.86 4.72 -8.77
N PRO A 107 8.66 5.65 -9.31
CA PRO A 107 8.87 5.81 -10.74
C PRO A 107 9.61 4.64 -11.41
N LEU A 108 10.25 3.76 -10.63
CA LEU A 108 10.95 2.57 -11.13
C LEU A 108 10.06 1.32 -11.11
N LEU A 109 8.78 1.43 -10.73
CA LEU A 109 7.83 0.32 -10.89
C LEU A 109 7.72 -0.04 -12.37
N THR A 110 7.68 -1.33 -12.68
CA THR A 110 7.59 -1.82 -14.06
C THR A 110 6.27 -2.53 -14.30
N ALA A 111 5.77 -2.46 -15.54
CA ALA A 111 4.55 -3.19 -15.91
C ALA A 111 4.67 -4.71 -15.72
N PRO A 112 5.79 -5.39 -16.03
CA PRO A 112 5.96 -6.81 -15.71
C PRO A 112 5.81 -7.13 -14.22
N THR A 113 6.38 -6.32 -13.32
CA THR A 113 6.21 -6.48 -11.87
C THR A 113 4.74 -6.38 -11.47
N LEU A 114 4.03 -5.38 -12.00
CA LEU A 114 2.64 -5.14 -11.66
C LEU A 114 1.70 -6.21 -12.25
N LYS A 115 1.94 -6.65 -13.49
CA LYS A 115 1.25 -7.79 -14.13
C LYS A 115 1.46 -9.07 -13.32
N GLY A 116 2.67 -9.30 -12.81
CA GLY A 116 2.98 -10.44 -11.94
C GLY A 116 2.19 -10.42 -10.63
N LEU A 117 2.10 -9.25 -9.98
CA LEU A 117 1.29 -9.06 -8.76
C LEU A 117 -0.18 -9.40 -9.00
N VAL A 118 -0.76 -8.84 -10.06
CA VAL A 118 -2.15 -9.06 -10.44
C VAL A 118 -2.40 -10.53 -10.78
N TYR A 119 -1.53 -11.13 -11.60
CA TYR A 119 -1.66 -12.53 -11.99
C TYR A 119 -1.64 -13.47 -10.78
N ASP A 120 -0.70 -13.27 -9.86
CA ASP A 120 -0.59 -14.08 -8.64
C ASP A 120 -1.80 -13.90 -7.72
N HIS A 121 -2.26 -12.65 -7.54
CA HIS A 121 -3.46 -12.32 -6.77
C HIS A 121 -4.72 -13.04 -7.29
N LEU A 122 -4.95 -12.95 -8.61
CA LEU A 122 -6.09 -13.57 -9.29
C LEU A 122 -6.03 -15.09 -9.25
N THR A 123 -4.85 -15.66 -9.57
CA THR A 123 -4.65 -17.12 -9.61
C THR A 123 -4.89 -17.74 -8.24
N ALA A 124 -4.36 -17.11 -7.18
CA ALA A 124 -4.49 -17.60 -5.82
C ALA A 124 -5.81 -17.24 -5.15
N ARG A 125 -6.73 -16.52 -5.83
CA ARG A 125 -8.06 -16.32 -5.27
C ARG A 125 -8.17 -15.19 -4.26
N ARG A 126 -7.15 -14.38 -3.99
CA ARG A 126 -6.97 -13.69 -2.68
C ARG A 126 -7.83 -12.44 -2.52
N ASP A 127 -8.07 -12.03 -1.27
CA ASP A 127 -8.77 -10.76 -0.99
C ASP A 127 -7.81 -9.57 -1.02
N ALA A 128 -6.56 -9.81 -0.63
CA ALA A 128 -5.49 -8.83 -0.64
C ALA A 128 -4.16 -9.49 -0.97
N THR A 129 -3.31 -8.78 -1.70
CA THR A 129 -1.94 -9.16 -1.99
C THR A 129 -1.10 -7.91 -2.01
N LEU A 130 0.06 -7.96 -1.36
CA LEU A 130 1.00 -6.85 -1.30
C LEU A 130 2.30 -7.23 -1.99
N LEU A 131 2.99 -6.23 -2.52
CA LEU A 131 4.36 -6.39 -2.99
C LEU A 131 5.33 -6.11 -1.85
N ALA A 132 6.20 -7.08 -1.56
CA ALA A 132 7.24 -6.97 -0.54
C ALA A 132 8.64 -6.94 -1.17
N VAL A 133 9.59 -6.33 -0.46
CA VAL A 133 11.01 -6.34 -0.83
C VAL A 133 11.86 -6.58 0.41
N GLU A 134 12.96 -7.32 0.26
CA GLU A 134 14.01 -7.34 1.25
C GLU A 134 15.07 -6.27 0.95
N LEU A 135 15.37 -5.42 1.93
CA LEU A 135 16.41 -4.39 1.83
C LEU A 135 17.52 -4.66 2.86
N ASP A 136 18.76 -4.34 2.49
CA ASP A 136 19.88 -4.33 3.44
C ASP A 136 19.68 -3.25 4.51
N ASP A 137 19.23 -2.07 4.08
CA ASP A 137 18.82 -0.97 4.95
C ASP A 137 17.31 -0.71 4.80
N PRO A 138 16.48 -1.20 5.75
CA PRO A 138 15.04 -1.01 5.70
C PRO A 138 14.57 0.32 6.33
N GLN A 139 15.47 1.22 6.73
CA GLN A 139 15.14 2.39 7.54
C GLN A 139 14.05 3.27 6.91
N GLY A 140 12.95 3.45 7.65
CA GLY A 140 11.86 4.35 7.30
C GLY A 140 10.83 3.79 6.32
N TYR A 141 10.85 2.48 6.08
CA TYR A 141 9.73 1.73 5.52
C TYR A 141 8.93 1.02 6.62
N GLY A 142 7.69 0.63 6.35
CA GLY A 142 6.96 -0.29 7.22
C GLY A 142 7.57 -1.70 7.13
N ARG A 143 7.62 -2.43 8.24
CA ARG A 143 8.10 -3.82 8.29
C ARG A 143 6.93 -4.79 8.19
N LEU A 144 7.10 -5.83 7.39
CA LEU A 144 6.12 -6.91 7.31
C LEU A 144 6.38 -7.89 8.45
N LEU A 145 5.33 -8.13 9.23
CA LEU A 145 5.34 -9.15 10.27
C LEU A 145 4.78 -10.44 9.67
N LEU A 146 5.54 -11.52 9.79
CA LEU A 146 5.13 -12.84 9.34
C LEU A 146 4.83 -13.74 10.53
N ASN A 147 3.87 -14.65 10.38
CA ASN A 147 3.67 -15.76 11.31
C ASN A 147 4.59 -16.95 10.96
N ASP A 148 4.51 -18.02 11.75
CA ASP A 148 5.30 -19.24 11.56
C ASP A 148 4.99 -19.98 10.24
N HIS A 149 3.90 -19.63 9.57
CA HIS A 149 3.51 -20.14 8.26
C HIS A 149 3.90 -19.20 7.11
N HIS A 150 4.74 -18.20 7.37
CA HIS A 150 5.16 -17.17 6.39
C HIS A 150 4.02 -16.36 5.79
N GLN A 151 2.90 -16.20 6.51
CA GLN A 151 1.79 -15.34 6.11
C GLN A 151 1.91 -13.98 6.79
N VAL A 152 1.45 -12.91 6.13
CA VAL A 152 1.47 -11.57 6.74
C VAL A 152 0.42 -11.48 7.83
N CYS A 153 0.88 -11.16 9.04
CA CYS A 153 0.04 -10.91 10.21
C CYS A 153 -0.03 -9.42 10.57
N GLY A 154 0.76 -8.57 9.92
CA GLY A 154 0.67 -7.12 10.12
C GLY A 154 1.77 -6.32 9.43
N ILE A 155 1.60 -5.00 9.47
CA ILE A 155 2.59 -4.03 9.01
C ILE A 155 2.86 -3.07 10.16
N VAL A 156 4.12 -2.97 10.58
CA VAL A 156 4.52 -2.01 11.61
C VAL A 156 5.35 -0.89 10.99
N GLU A 157 4.88 0.35 11.14
CA GLU A 157 5.58 1.52 10.66
C GLU A 157 6.89 1.74 11.44
N GLU A 158 7.92 2.28 10.79
CA GLU A 158 9.23 2.56 11.43
C GLU A 158 9.09 3.35 12.74
N ALA A 159 8.14 4.28 12.80
CA ALA A 159 7.91 5.14 13.97
C ALA A 159 7.43 4.34 15.20
N ASP A 160 6.75 3.21 14.97
CA ASP A 160 6.11 2.40 16.01
C ASP A 160 6.79 1.04 16.19
N ALA A 161 7.76 0.71 15.34
CA ALA A 161 8.53 -0.52 15.40
C ALA A 161 9.48 -0.51 16.61
N SER A 162 9.43 -1.61 17.38
CA SER A 162 10.43 -1.94 18.40
C SER A 162 11.83 -2.14 17.78
N ALA A 163 12.88 -2.13 18.61
CA ALA A 163 14.25 -2.35 18.13
C ALA A 163 14.39 -3.68 17.36
N GLY A 164 13.77 -4.76 17.83
CA GLY A 164 13.75 -6.05 17.14
C GLY A 164 13.00 -5.99 15.81
N GLN A 165 11.83 -5.33 15.77
CA GLN A 165 11.07 -5.17 14.52
C GLN A 165 11.81 -4.31 13.50
N ARG A 166 12.56 -3.27 13.91
CA ARG A 166 13.34 -2.43 12.99
C ARG A 166 14.43 -3.19 12.25
N ALA A 167 14.92 -4.29 12.81
CA ALA A 167 15.89 -5.18 12.18
C ALA A 167 15.27 -6.07 11.09
N ILE A 168 13.93 -6.18 11.01
CA ILE A 168 13.26 -6.91 9.92
C ILE A 168 13.61 -6.21 8.60
N ARG A 169 14.13 -6.99 7.65
CA ARG A 169 14.59 -6.51 6.35
C ARG A 169 13.49 -6.52 5.29
N LEU A 170 12.43 -7.28 5.53
CA LEU A 170 11.27 -7.38 4.67
C LEU A 170 10.33 -6.18 4.88
N ILE A 171 10.21 -5.35 3.85
CA ILE A 171 9.51 -4.08 3.91
C ILE A 171 8.23 -4.05 3.08
N ASN A 172 7.30 -3.22 3.53
CA ASN A 172 6.11 -2.84 2.79
C ASN A 172 6.46 -1.80 1.71
N THR A 173 6.18 -2.12 0.44
CA THR A 173 6.42 -1.22 -0.70
C THR A 173 5.29 -0.21 -0.91
N GLY A 174 4.15 -0.37 -0.24
CA GLY A 174 2.96 0.45 -0.46
C GLY A 174 2.24 0.15 -1.79
N ILE A 175 2.54 -0.98 -2.42
CA ILE A 175 1.91 -1.46 -3.66
C ILE A 175 1.08 -2.70 -3.34
N TYR A 176 -0.18 -2.68 -3.78
CA TYR A 176 -1.17 -3.67 -3.39
C TYR A 176 -2.13 -4.00 -4.53
N CYS A 177 -2.67 -5.21 -4.51
CA CYS A 177 -3.81 -5.64 -5.31
C CYS A 177 -4.84 -6.25 -4.36
N VAL A 178 -6.05 -5.73 -4.37
CA VAL A 178 -7.12 -6.11 -3.44
C VAL A 178 -8.45 -6.19 -4.15
N THR A 179 -9.37 -6.99 -3.63
CA THR A 179 -10.75 -6.99 -4.14
C THR A 179 -11.44 -5.68 -3.77
N ARG A 180 -12.36 -5.20 -4.62
CA ARG A 180 -13.22 -4.06 -4.31
C ARG A 180 -14.01 -4.30 -3.01
N GLN A 181 -14.45 -5.54 -2.81
CA GLN A 181 -15.16 -5.96 -1.61
C GLN A 181 -14.32 -5.75 -0.35
N PHE A 182 -13.02 -6.10 -0.38
CA PHE A 182 -12.11 -5.88 0.74
C PHE A 182 -12.02 -4.40 1.13
N LEU A 183 -11.97 -3.50 0.15
CA LEU A 183 -11.90 -2.05 0.39
C LEU A 183 -13.21 -1.43 0.92
N SER A 184 -14.34 -2.05 0.62
CA SER A 184 -15.66 -1.54 0.99
C SER A 184 -16.07 -1.91 2.41
N GLN A 185 -15.30 -2.75 3.11
CA GLN A 185 -15.58 -3.12 4.49
C GLN A 185 -15.35 -1.92 5.42
N PRO A 186 -16.31 -1.59 6.30
CA PRO A 186 -16.16 -0.45 7.21
C PRO A 186 -15.04 -0.69 8.21
N CYS A 187 -13.99 0.15 8.16
CA CYS A 187 -13.00 0.25 9.22
C CYS A 187 -13.70 0.61 10.53
N ARG A 188 -13.75 -0.32 11.50
CA ARG A 188 -14.06 0.05 12.88
C ARG A 188 -12.87 0.86 13.40
N THR A 189 -13.06 2.17 13.52
CA THR A 189 -12.08 3.12 14.03
C THR A 189 -11.46 2.63 15.33
N SER A 190 -10.15 2.36 15.36
CA SER A 190 -9.42 2.32 16.62
C SER A 190 -9.27 3.76 17.11
N HIS A 191 -9.82 4.06 18.27
CA HIS A 191 -9.57 5.32 18.95
C HIS A 191 -8.06 5.55 19.09
N ARG A 192 -7.66 6.80 18.89
CA ARG A 192 -6.30 7.34 18.89
C ARG A 192 -5.64 7.26 20.28
N THR A 193 -5.34 6.06 20.77
CA THR A 193 -4.73 5.85 22.11
C THR A 193 -3.61 4.80 22.18
N THR A 194 -3.08 4.31 21.06
CA THR A 194 -1.89 3.41 21.03
C THR A 194 -0.97 3.75 19.85
N PRO A 195 0.31 3.32 19.85
CA PRO A 195 1.28 3.62 18.78
C PRO A 195 0.68 3.28 17.42
N ARG A 196 1.02 4.04 16.37
CA ARG A 196 0.44 4.02 15.01
C ARG A 196 0.79 2.74 14.20
N GLY A 197 0.82 1.59 14.87
CA GLY A 197 0.89 0.28 14.23
C GLY A 197 -0.45 -0.07 13.59
N SER A 198 -0.41 -0.44 12.32
CA SER A 198 -1.57 -0.92 11.59
C SER A 198 -1.66 -2.44 11.77
N PHE A 199 -2.48 -2.85 12.74
CA PHE A 199 -2.69 -4.26 13.05
C PHE A 199 -3.89 -4.79 12.25
N ILE A 200 -3.64 -5.74 11.35
CA ILE A 200 -4.69 -6.58 10.78
C ILE A 200 -4.59 -7.93 11.51
N SER A 201 -5.33 -8.06 12.60
CA SER A 201 -5.34 -9.28 13.41
C SER A 201 -6.24 -10.35 12.77
N PRO A 202 -5.84 -11.63 12.71
CA PRO A 202 -6.79 -12.71 12.42
C PRO A 202 -7.75 -12.89 13.60
N THR A 203 -9.05 -12.87 13.34
CA THR A 203 -10.08 -13.22 14.35
C THR A 203 -10.24 -14.73 14.40
N SER A 204 -9.96 -15.34 15.54
CA SER A 204 -10.58 -16.62 15.92
C SER A 204 -10.84 -16.65 17.43
N SER A 205 -12.11 -16.54 17.81
CA SER A 205 -12.59 -17.09 19.08
C SER A 205 -12.71 -18.61 18.93
N GLY A 206 -11.59 -19.31 19.11
CA GLY A 206 -11.53 -20.76 19.17
C GLY A 206 -10.71 -21.15 20.40
N SER A 207 -11.40 -21.57 21.46
CA SER A 207 -10.78 -22.08 22.68
C SER A 207 -9.98 -23.36 22.37
N VAL A 208 -8.64 -23.26 22.37
CA VAL A 208 -7.77 -24.42 22.52
C VAL A 208 -7.12 -24.32 23.89
N THR A 209 -7.73 -24.99 24.86
CA THR A 209 -7.05 -25.39 26.09
C THR A 209 -6.13 -26.55 25.77
N ASN A 210 -4.83 -26.42 26.03
CA ASN A 210 -4.04 -27.57 26.46
C ASN A 210 -3.00 -27.18 27.52
N ARG A 211 -2.79 -28.11 28.45
CA ARG A 211 -2.07 -27.94 29.72
C ARG A 211 -0.56 -27.75 29.56
N ALA A 212 -0.02 -27.01 30.54
CA ALA A 212 1.37 -26.89 30.97
C ALA A 212 2.27 -25.93 30.18
N GLY A 213 2.66 -24.83 30.86
CA GLY A 213 3.77 -23.96 30.47
C GLY A 213 3.39 -22.50 30.26
N THR A 214 3.17 -21.77 31.34
CA THR A 214 2.82 -20.34 31.34
C THR A 214 3.99 -19.48 30.82
N SER A 215 3.78 -18.76 29.71
CA SER A 215 4.34 -17.41 29.53
C SER A 215 3.19 -16.48 29.15
N ALA A 216 2.74 -15.69 30.11
CA ALA A 216 1.66 -14.73 29.95
C ALA A 216 2.10 -13.60 29.01
N PHE A 217 1.50 -13.53 27.82
CA PHE A 217 1.44 -12.28 27.07
C PHE A 217 0.18 -11.53 27.52
N PRO A 218 0.24 -10.21 27.77
CA PRO A 218 -0.94 -9.45 28.15
C PRO A 218 -1.97 -9.54 27.03
N THR A 219 -3.17 -10.03 27.37
CA THR A 219 -4.35 -10.04 26.51
C THR A 219 -4.73 -8.61 26.14
N ALA A 220 -4.22 -8.14 24.99
CA ALA A 220 -4.68 -6.93 24.36
C ALA A 220 -5.96 -7.24 23.57
N ARG A 221 -7.04 -6.50 23.87
CA ARG A 221 -8.28 -6.48 23.08
C ARG A 221 -7.91 -6.11 21.62
N LEU A 222 -8.18 -7.01 20.68
CA LEU A 222 -7.76 -6.88 19.28
C LEU A 222 -8.71 -5.96 18.48
N PRO A 223 -8.20 -5.01 17.67
CA PRO A 223 -9.03 -4.21 16.78
C PRO A 223 -9.36 -4.99 15.49
N GLY A 224 -10.53 -4.72 14.93
CA GLY A 224 -11.02 -5.34 13.69
C GLY A 224 -10.21 -4.92 12.45
N ARG A 225 -10.54 -5.54 11.30
CA ARG A 225 -9.89 -5.28 9.99
C ARG A 225 -9.96 -3.79 9.66
N SER A 226 -8.82 -3.10 9.72
CA SER A 226 -8.69 -1.72 9.24
C SER A 226 -7.43 -1.55 8.39
N TRP A 227 -7.59 -0.90 7.25
CA TRP A 227 -6.46 -0.48 6.41
C TRP A 227 -6.00 0.90 6.84
N GLU A 228 -4.91 0.93 7.59
CA GLU A 228 -4.13 2.14 7.83
C GLU A 228 -2.69 1.82 7.42
N SER A 229 -2.01 2.76 6.78
CA SER A 229 -0.56 2.69 6.53
C SER A 229 -0.08 4.09 6.24
N THR A 230 1.22 4.33 6.44
CA THR A 230 1.87 5.56 6.01
C THR A 230 2.45 5.34 4.61
N PRO A 231 2.43 6.32 3.70
CA PRO A 231 3.10 6.17 2.42
C PRO A 231 4.60 5.91 2.66
N PRO A 232 5.20 4.91 1.99
CA PRO A 232 6.63 4.62 2.14
C PRO A 232 7.52 5.79 1.70
N LYS A 233 8.80 5.71 2.03
CA LYS A 233 9.83 6.63 1.51
C LYS A 233 9.94 6.47 -0.02
N ILE A 234 10.51 7.50 -0.67
CA ILE A 234 10.88 7.42 -2.10
C ILE A 234 11.75 6.20 -2.30
N TRP A 235 11.42 5.37 -3.29
CA TRP A 235 12.30 4.31 -3.73
C TRP A 235 13.64 4.91 -4.19
N PRO A 236 14.78 4.51 -3.60
CA PRO A 236 16.04 5.21 -3.82
C PRO A 236 16.48 5.15 -5.29
N ALA A 237 16.74 6.32 -5.89
CA ALA A 237 17.23 6.44 -7.27
C ALA A 237 18.61 5.77 -7.49
N SER A 238 19.36 5.50 -6.42
CA SER A 238 20.62 4.74 -6.44
C SER A 238 20.45 3.25 -6.73
N ARG A 239 19.21 2.74 -6.79
CA ARG A 239 18.88 1.39 -7.23
C ARG A 239 18.09 1.46 -8.54
N PRO A 240 18.76 1.43 -9.71
CA PRO A 240 18.12 1.64 -11.02
C PRO A 240 17.19 0.49 -11.46
N SER A 241 17.16 -0.62 -10.71
CA SER A 241 16.27 -1.75 -10.93
C SER A 241 15.81 -2.32 -9.59
N TRP A 242 14.62 -2.94 -9.58
CA TRP A 242 14.21 -3.81 -8.47
C TRP A 242 15.24 -4.95 -8.34
N PRO A 243 15.65 -5.35 -7.11
CA PRO A 243 16.60 -6.44 -6.96
C PRO A 243 16.08 -7.72 -7.63
N ALA A 244 16.96 -8.41 -8.34
CA ALA A 244 16.69 -9.72 -8.91
C ALA A 244 16.25 -10.65 -7.76
N GLY A 245 15.04 -11.21 -7.85
CA GLY A 245 14.43 -11.96 -6.74
C GLY A 245 13.37 -11.19 -5.94
N THR A 246 12.83 -10.07 -6.43
CA THR A 246 11.59 -9.47 -5.91
C THR A 246 10.45 -10.48 -6.03
N ARG A 247 10.27 -11.32 -5.01
CA ARG A 247 9.18 -12.28 -4.89
C ARG A 247 8.85 -12.47 -3.42
N LEU A 248 7.81 -11.76 -2.98
CA LEU A 248 6.93 -12.23 -1.93
C LEU A 248 5.59 -11.53 -2.13
N PHE A 249 4.66 -12.27 -2.73
CA PHE A 249 3.23 -11.95 -2.76
C PHE A 249 2.64 -12.54 -1.49
N LEU A 250 2.59 -11.70 -0.46
CA LEU A 250 2.17 -12.16 0.83
C LEU A 250 0.66 -12.00 0.99
N ASP A 251 0.06 -13.05 1.52
CA ASP A 251 -1.35 -13.11 1.87
C ASP A 251 -1.59 -12.56 3.28
N PHE A 252 -2.71 -11.88 3.46
CA PHE A 252 -3.28 -11.67 4.78
C PHE A 252 -4.15 -12.88 5.08
N ALA A 253 -3.84 -13.61 6.16
CA ALA A 253 -4.45 -14.90 6.44
C ALA A 253 -5.98 -14.90 6.24
N ARG A 254 -6.45 -15.74 5.31
CA ARG A 254 -7.87 -16.03 5.14
C ARG A 254 -8.35 -16.89 6.29
N TYR A 255 -9.18 -16.29 7.13
CA TYR A 255 -10.05 -16.98 8.07
C TYR A 255 -11.42 -16.31 8.02
#